data_AF-A0A944WEK0-F1
#
_entry.id   AF-A0A944WEK0-F1
#
_cell.length_a   1.000
_cell.length_b   1.000
_cell.length_c   1.000
_cell.angle_alpha   90.00
_cell.angle_beta   90.00
_cell.angle_gamma   90.00
#
_symmetry.space_group_name_H-M   'P 1'
#
loop_
_entity.id
_entity.type
_entity.pdbx_description
1 polymer ?
#
loop_
_entity_poly.entity_id
_entity_poly.type
_entity_poly.pdbx_seq_one_letter_code
_entity_poly.pdbx_strand_id
1 'polypeptide(L)'
;MPVIRETPANLVTPVNSDHHRRFSLCLFCATFVVSIFVLGSQAVHAAQDTPASRQKRIAGLIEQLGNDDFTTREVAQGKLLEHGLFAFDQLHVAQHHDDIEISKRAMFL
;
A
#
# COMPACT_ATOMS: atom_id res chain seq x y z
N MET A 1 83.06 -18.19 5.56
CA MET A 1 83.67 -16.91 5.97
C MET A 1 84.67 -16.49 4.90
N PRO A 2 84.59 -15.26 4.34
CA PRO A 2 83.44 -14.34 4.32
C PRO A 2 82.26 -14.96 3.50
N VAL A 3 81.52 -14.38 2.55
CA VAL A 3 81.47 -13.06 1.87
C VAL A 3 80.01 -12.76 1.50
N ILE A 4 79.64 -11.48 1.33
CA ILE A 4 78.33 -11.02 0.84
C ILE A 4 78.55 -9.73 0.01
N ARG A 5 77.65 -9.44 -0.96
CA ARG A 5 77.28 -8.15 -1.64
C ARG A 5 77.01 -8.39 -3.15
N GLU A 6 76.01 -7.83 -3.83
CA GLU A 6 74.85 -6.99 -3.47
C GLU A 6 73.57 -7.49 -4.17
N THR A 7 72.39 -7.03 -3.72
CA THR A 7 71.10 -7.16 -4.43
C THR A 7 70.52 -5.78 -4.72
N PRO A 8 70.00 -5.53 -5.94
CA PRO A 8 68.66 -4.94 -6.08
C PRO A 8 67.74 -5.82 -6.95
N ALA A 9 66.56 -6.23 -6.48
CA ALA A 9 65.32 -5.43 -6.44
C ALA A 9 64.66 -5.33 -7.82
N ASN A 10 63.61 -6.10 -8.07
CA ASN A 10 62.21 -5.64 -7.92
C ASN A 10 61.83 -4.47 -8.83
N LEU A 11 61.13 -4.78 -9.93
CA LEU A 11 60.27 -3.83 -10.63
C LEU A 11 58.84 -4.37 -10.72
N VAL A 12 58.27 -4.75 -9.57
CA VAL A 12 56.82 -4.98 -9.44
C VAL A 12 56.13 -3.62 -9.56
N THR A 13 55.43 -3.38 -10.67
CA THR A 13 54.63 -2.16 -10.86
C THR A 13 53.29 -2.29 -10.12
N PRO A 14 53.02 -1.48 -9.07
CA PRO A 14 51.73 -1.50 -8.38
C PRO A 14 50.73 -0.64 -9.16
N VAL A 15 50.12 -1.18 -10.22
CA VAL A 15 49.06 -0.50 -10.96
C VAL A 15 47.82 -1.37 -11.05
N ASN A 16 46.65 -0.72 -11.04
CA ASN A 16 45.32 -1.31 -11.16
C ASN A 16 44.83 -2.20 -9.99
N SER A 17 44.66 -1.60 -8.81
CA SER A 17 43.69 -2.09 -7.79
C SER A 17 42.68 -1.01 -7.34
N ASP A 18 42.80 0.20 -7.88
CA ASP A 18 41.99 1.36 -7.47
C ASP A 18 40.59 1.38 -8.12
N HIS A 19 40.46 0.82 -9.32
CA HIS A 19 39.22 0.89 -10.11
C HIS A 19 38.07 0.07 -9.48
N HIS A 20 38.37 -1.15 -9.01
CA HIS A 20 37.37 -2.07 -8.45
C HIS A 20 36.73 -1.56 -7.15
N ARG A 21 37.51 -0.90 -6.27
CA ARG A 21 36.97 -0.30 -5.02
C ARG A 21 35.96 0.81 -5.32
N ARG A 22 36.22 1.64 -6.33
CA ARG A 22 35.34 2.75 -6.72
C ARG A 22 34.01 2.23 -7.30
N PHE A 23 34.09 1.22 -8.17
CA PHE A 23 32.90 0.59 -8.76
C PHE A 23 32.03 -0.13 -7.72
N SER A 24 32.66 -0.87 -6.78
CA SER A 24 31.97 -1.58 -5.71
C SER A 24 31.24 -0.65 -4.73
N LEU A 25 31.80 0.53 -4.44
CA LEU A 25 31.21 1.48 -3.50
C LEU A 25 29.91 2.11 -4.04
N CYS A 26 29.91 2.55 -5.31
CA CYS A 26 28.71 3.13 -5.94
C CYS A 26 27.55 2.14 -6.02
N LEU A 27 27.84 0.85 -6.31
CA LEU A 27 26.81 -0.19 -6.43
C LEU A 27 26.09 -0.44 -5.09
N PHE A 28 26.82 -0.36 -3.97
CA PHE A 28 26.26 -0.52 -2.62
C PHE A 28 25.41 0.69 -2.17
N CYS A 29 25.80 1.91 -2.53
CA CYS A 29 25.00 3.10 -2.24
C CYS A 29 23.68 3.11 -3.04
N ALA A 30 23.71 2.69 -4.30
CA ALA A 30 22.52 2.66 -5.17
C ALA A 30 21.42 1.73 -4.64
N THR A 31 21.78 0.53 -4.18
CA THR A 31 20.79 -0.42 -3.63
C THR A 31 20.21 0.05 -2.29
N PHE A 32 21.03 0.62 -1.41
CA PHE A 32 20.60 1.08 -0.09
C PHE A 32 19.55 2.21 -0.15
N VAL A 33 19.72 3.15 -1.10
CA VAL A 33 18.75 4.25 -1.32
C VAL A 33 17.40 3.73 -1.83
N VAL A 34 17.41 2.73 -2.73
CA VAL A 34 16.17 2.11 -3.25
C VAL A 34 15.41 1.38 -2.13
N SER A 35 16.10 0.62 -1.28
CA SER A 35 15.44 -0.08 -0.15
C SER A 35 14.79 0.87 0.86
N ILE A 36 15.35 2.05 1.11
CA ILE A 36 14.75 3.06 1.99
C ILE A 36 13.47 3.63 1.37
N PHE A 37 13.45 3.90 0.06
CA PHE A 37 12.31 4.53 -0.60
C PHE A 37 11.06 3.64 -0.63
N VAL A 38 11.24 2.32 -0.76
CA VAL A 38 10.11 1.35 -0.79
C VAL A 38 9.37 1.27 0.55
N LEU A 39 10.05 1.50 1.68
CA LEU A 39 9.46 1.31 3.02
C LEU A 39 8.53 2.46 3.45
N GLY A 40 8.70 3.67 2.91
CA GLY A 40 7.91 4.84 3.29
C GLY A 40 6.46 4.83 2.81
N SER A 41 6.16 4.14 1.71
CA SER A 41 4.86 4.19 1.01
C SER A 41 3.68 3.61 1.81
N GLN A 42 3.94 2.77 2.81
CA GLN A 42 2.90 2.01 3.51
C GLN A 42 2.04 2.87 4.45
N ALA A 43 2.54 4.03 4.92
CA ALA A 43 1.86 4.85 5.92
C ALA A 43 0.55 5.50 5.40
N VAL A 44 0.45 5.78 4.09
CA VAL A 44 -0.68 6.55 3.51
C VAL A 44 -1.99 5.76 3.52
N HIS A 45 -1.92 4.44 3.36
CA HIS A 45 -3.12 3.59 3.24
C HIS A 45 -3.86 3.40 4.57
N ALA A 46 -3.14 3.36 5.70
CA ALA A 46 -3.75 3.15 7.02
C ALA A 46 -4.66 4.32 7.47
N ALA A 47 -4.43 5.53 6.95
CA ALA A 47 -5.20 6.72 7.31
C ALA A 47 -6.61 6.79 6.66
N GLN A 48 -6.97 5.85 5.78
CA GLN A 48 -8.20 5.91 4.98
C GLN A 48 -9.43 5.21 5.57
N ASP A 49 -9.26 4.32 6.57
CA ASP A 49 -10.34 3.54 7.18
C ASP A 49 -10.65 4.03 8.61
N THR A 50 -11.04 5.29 8.70
CA THR A 50 -11.59 5.89 9.92
C THR A 50 -13.08 5.54 10.04
N PRO A 51 -13.68 5.55 11.26
CA PRO A 51 -15.12 5.38 11.41
C PRO A 51 -15.93 6.36 10.55
N ALA A 52 -15.51 7.63 10.46
CA ALA A 52 -16.20 8.63 9.64
C ALA A 52 -16.12 8.34 8.12
N SER A 53 -14.97 7.87 7.61
CA SER A 53 -14.85 7.49 6.19
C SER A 53 -15.60 6.19 5.88
N ARG A 54 -15.72 5.27 6.84
CA ARG A 54 -16.55 4.07 6.74
C ARG A 54 -18.04 4.40 6.73
N GLN A 55 -18.52 5.23 7.66
CA GLN A 55 -19.89 5.74 7.70
C GLN A 55 -20.27 6.36 6.35
N LYS A 56 -19.42 7.25 5.80
CA LYS A 56 -19.65 7.89 4.50
C LYS A 56 -19.70 6.91 3.32
N ARG A 57 -18.92 5.82 3.34
CA ARG A 57 -18.99 4.76 2.31
C ARG A 57 -20.32 4.02 2.38
N ILE A 58 -20.77 3.66 3.59
CA ILE A 58 -22.03 2.96 3.83
C ILE A 58 -23.22 3.83 3.40
N ALA A 59 -23.26 5.11 3.77
CA ALA A 59 -24.28 6.04 3.28
C ALA A 59 -24.34 6.05 1.73
N GLY A 60 -23.19 6.18 1.07
CA GLY A 60 -23.10 6.14 -0.39
C GLY A 60 -23.50 4.80 -1.02
N LEU A 61 -23.52 3.69 -0.27
CA LEU A 61 -24.05 2.40 -0.72
C LEU A 61 -25.56 2.28 -0.48
N ILE A 62 -26.09 2.87 0.60
CA ILE A 62 -27.53 2.94 0.87
C ILE A 62 -28.24 3.70 -0.25
N GLU A 63 -27.70 4.83 -0.71
CA GLU A 63 -28.24 5.56 -1.87
C GLU A 63 -28.18 4.73 -3.17
N GLN A 64 -27.21 3.82 -3.31
CA GLN A 64 -27.14 2.91 -4.46
C GLN A 64 -28.21 1.80 -4.41
N LEU A 65 -28.89 1.58 -3.27
CA LEU A 65 -30.08 0.72 -3.21
C LEU A 65 -31.30 1.36 -3.91
N GLY A 66 -31.30 2.69 -4.13
CA GLY A 66 -32.34 3.41 -4.88
C GLY A 66 -32.00 3.64 -6.36
N ASN A 67 -30.87 3.14 -6.84
CA ASN A 67 -30.42 3.38 -8.22
C ASN A 67 -31.34 2.68 -9.24
N ASP A 68 -31.63 3.33 -10.38
CA ASP A 68 -32.45 2.75 -11.46
C ASP A 68 -31.91 1.40 -11.99
N ASP A 69 -30.58 1.25 -12.08
CA ASP A 69 -29.95 0.03 -12.56
C ASP A 69 -29.97 -1.09 -11.50
N PHE A 70 -30.54 -2.24 -11.88
CA PHE A 70 -30.67 -3.40 -11.02
C PHE A 70 -29.30 -3.96 -10.58
N THR A 71 -28.31 -4.01 -11.48
CA THR A 71 -26.97 -4.53 -11.12
C THR A 71 -26.30 -3.65 -10.06
N THR A 72 -26.49 -2.33 -10.14
CA THR A 72 -26.03 -1.37 -9.14
C THR A 72 -26.69 -1.59 -7.78
N ARG A 73 -28.02 -1.83 -7.73
CA ARG A 73 -28.73 -2.16 -6.49
C ARG A 73 -28.21 -3.44 -5.83
N GLU A 74 -28.06 -4.53 -6.59
CA GLU A 74 -27.55 -5.80 -6.05
C GLU A 74 -26.10 -5.71 -5.57
N VAL A 75 -25.24 -4.99 -6.31
CA VAL A 75 -23.83 -4.76 -5.94
C VAL A 75 -23.71 -3.89 -4.69
N ALA A 76 -24.61 -2.93 -4.48
CA ALA A 76 -24.66 -2.14 -3.26
C ALA A 76 -25.14 -2.97 -2.06
N GLN A 77 -26.19 -3.77 -2.25
CA GLN A 77 -26.73 -4.69 -1.24
C GLN A 77 -25.66 -5.70 -0.75
N GLY A 78 -24.88 -6.29 -1.66
CA GLY A 78 -23.77 -7.18 -1.30
C GLY A 78 -22.71 -6.50 -0.43
N LYS A 79 -22.30 -5.27 -0.78
CA LYS A 79 -21.30 -4.51 0.01
C LYS A 79 -21.83 -4.05 1.37
N LEU A 80 -23.14 -3.85 1.51
CA LEU A 80 -23.76 -3.55 2.80
C LEU A 80 -23.75 -4.78 3.72
N LEU A 81 -23.99 -5.98 3.19
CA LEU A 81 -23.80 -7.25 3.91
C LEU A 81 -22.33 -7.46 4.32
N GLU A 82 -21.36 -7.12 3.46
CA GLU A 82 -19.92 -7.15 3.80
C GLU A 82 -19.55 -6.18 4.95
N HIS A 83 -20.25 -5.05 5.07
CA HIS A 83 -20.10 -4.13 6.20
C HIS A 83 -20.82 -4.59 7.48
N GLY A 84 -21.90 -5.37 7.36
CA GLY A 84 -22.61 -5.99 8.47
C GLY A 84 -22.95 -5.02 9.61
N LEU A 85 -22.52 -5.33 10.83
CA LEU A 85 -22.80 -4.53 12.02
C LEU A 85 -22.34 -3.06 11.91
N PHE A 86 -21.33 -2.74 11.09
CA PHE A 86 -20.92 -1.33 10.87
C PHE A 86 -21.94 -0.52 10.07
N ALA A 87 -22.85 -1.19 9.34
CA ALA A 87 -23.92 -0.56 8.56
C ALA A 87 -25.26 -0.50 9.31
N PHE A 88 -25.44 -1.30 10.37
CA PHE A 88 -26.72 -1.51 11.06
C PHE A 88 -27.47 -0.20 11.40
N ASP A 89 -26.82 0.74 12.09
CA ASP A 89 -27.47 2.00 12.51
C ASP A 89 -27.99 2.82 11.31
N GLN A 90 -27.27 2.81 10.18
CA GLN A 90 -27.65 3.55 8.98
C GLN A 90 -28.72 2.81 8.17
N LEU A 91 -28.64 1.48 8.10
CA LEU A 91 -29.69 0.63 7.50
C LEU A 91 -31.01 0.77 8.27
N HIS A 92 -30.97 0.76 9.60
CA HIS A 92 -32.16 0.95 10.43
C HIS A 92 -32.84 2.30 10.20
N VAL A 93 -32.07 3.39 10.00
CA VAL A 93 -32.63 4.68 9.59
C VAL A 93 -33.20 4.62 8.16
N ALA A 94 -32.49 3.96 7.24
CA ALA A 94 -32.88 3.83 5.83
C ALA A 94 -34.17 3.01 5.61
N GLN A 95 -34.59 2.18 6.57
CA GLN A 95 -35.91 1.51 6.57
C GLN A 95 -37.09 2.49 6.45
N HIS A 96 -36.90 3.75 6.85
CA HIS A 96 -37.90 4.81 6.78
C HIS A 96 -37.62 5.85 5.68
N HIS A 97 -36.80 5.51 4.67
CA HIS A 97 -36.51 6.39 3.55
C HIS A 97 -37.69 6.53 2.58
N ASP A 98 -37.86 7.70 1.95
CA ASP A 98 -38.93 7.97 0.99
C ASP A 98 -38.81 7.15 -0.32
N ASP A 99 -37.58 6.77 -0.68
CA ASP A 99 -37.35 5.80 -1.76
C ASP A 99 -37.74 4.38 -1.32
N ILE A 100 -38.68 3.80 -2.06
CA ILE A 100 -39.28 2.50 -1.77
C ILE A 100 -38.35 1.30 -2.02
N GLU A 101 -37.33 1.40 -2.89
CA GLU A 101 -36.30 0.37 -3.02
C GLU A 101 -35.32 0.45 -1.84
N ILE A 102 -34.91 1.65 -1.43
CA ILE A 102 -34.04 1.85 -0.26
C ILE A 102 -34.72 1.33 1.01
N SER A 103 -35.96 1.77 1.30
CA SER A 103 -36.74 1.35 2.45
C SER A 103 -36.93 -0.17 2.52
N LYS A 104 -37.38 -0.80 1.41
CA LYS A 104 -37.58 -2.26 1.36
C LYS A 104 -36.27 -3.02 1.54
N ARG A 105 -35.20 -2.64 0.85
CA ARG A 105 -33.93 -3.38 0.89
C ARG A 105 -33.25 -3.24 2.25
N ALA A 106 -33.26 -2.05 2.85
CA ALA A 106 -32.75 -1.82 4.19
C ALA A 106 -33.55 -2.52 5.31
N MET A 107 -34.77 -2.99 5.05
CA MET A 107 -35.58 -3.78 5.99
C MET A 107 -35.19 -5.27 6.03
N PHE A 108 -34.39 -5.74 5.07
CA PHE A 108 -33.95 -7.14 4.97
C PHE A 108 -32.41 -7.29 4.97
N LEU A 109 -31.70 -6.27 5.48
CA LEU A 109 -30.24 -6.19 5.63
C LEU A 109 -29.83 -6.08 7.11
#